data_AF-A0A3B7RBH5-F1
#
_entry.id   AF-A0A3B7RBH5-F1
#
_cell.length_a   1.000
_cell.length_b   1.000
_cell.length_c   1.000
_cell.angle_alpha   90.00
_cell.angle_beta   90.00
_cell.angle_gamma   90.00
#
_symmetry.space_group_name_H-M   'P 1'
#
loop_
_entity.id
_entity.type
_entity.pdbx_description
1 polymer ?
#
loop_
_entity_poly.entity_id
_entity_poly.type
_entity_poly.pdbx_seq_one_letter_code
_entity_poly.pdbx_strand_id
1 'polypeptide(L)'
;MVSVLRNGETVTAAGAAMASAVRLQLSSDPACSEKANYRCKYAELTLLRAGRPVLPTIRAYKPDVDLSAWVRAAMPGDKIYVFVPYTNLTVVAPDGTQLPYAQPEPAKPKYPDMRTDEAKGVGFSWQLTK
;
A
#
# COMPACT_ATOMS: atom_id res chain seq x y z
N MET A 1 4.12 -5.13 -5.96
CA MET A 1 3.06 -4.10 -5.99
C MET A 1 2.06 -4.33 -4.86
N VAL A 2 1.46 -3.26 -4.33
CA VAL A 2 0.32 -3.30 -3.40
C VAL A 2 -0.95 -3.06 -4.20
N SER A 3 -1.98 -3.87 -3.99
CA SER A 3 -3.32 -3.65 -4.53
C SER A 3 -4.36 -3.76 -3.43
N VAL A 4 -5.54 -3.20 -3.71
CA VAL A 4 -6.65 -3.13 -2.77
C VAL A 4 -7.86 -3.74 -3.43
N LEU A 5 -8.49 -4.66 -2.71
CA LEU A 5 -9.67 -5.37 -3.17
C LEU A 5 -10.88 -4.91 -2.36
N ARG A 6 -11.98 -4.66 -3.06
CA ARG A 6 -13.32 -4.46 -2.49
C ARG A 6 -14.21 -5.56 -3.04
N ASN A 7 -14.79 -6.39 -2.18
CA ASN A 7 -15.62 -7.53 -2.58
C ASN A 7 -14.94 -8.48 -3.59
N GLY A 8 -13.60 -8.59 -3.55
CA GLY A 8 -12.82 -9.39 -4.49
C GLY A 8 -12.40 -8.67 -5.78
N GLU A 9 -12.90 -7.46 -6.04
CA GLU A 9 -12.56 -6.66 -7.21
C GLU A 9 -11.46 -5.65 -6.90
N THR A 10 -10.52 -5.46 -7.84
CA THR A 10 -9.41 -4.53 -7.67
C THR A 10 -9.89 -3.08 -7.76
N VAL A 11 -9.65 -2.32 -6.70
CA VAL A 11 -9.82 -0.85 -6.68
C VAL A 11 -8.70 -0.25 -7.52
N THR A 12 -9.07 0.52 -8.54
CA THR A 12 -8.11 1.21 -9.41
C THR A 12 -7.72 2.57 -8.84
N ALA A 13 -6.61 3.12 -9.32
CA ALA A 13 -6.18 4.47 -8.94
C ALA A 13 -7.16 5.57 -9.38
N ALA A 14 -7.98 5.30 -10.42
CA ALA A 14 -9.05 6.20 -10.88
C ALA A 14 -10.15 6.41 -9.82
N GLY A 15 -10.16 5.57 -8.80
CA GLY A 15 -10.90 5.78 -7.57
C GLY A 15 -12.15 4.94 -7.44
N ALA A 16 -12.65 4.86 -6.20
CA ALA A 16 -13.88 4.19 -5.84
C ALA A 16 -14.52 4.89 -4.63
N ALA A 17 -15.82 4.69 -4.45
CA ALA A 17 -16.51 5.12 -3.23
C ALA A 17 -15.87 4.49 -1.99
N MET A 18 -15.91 5.22 -0.86
CA MET A 18 -15.42 4.70 0.41
C MET A 18 -16.10 3.37 0.74
N ALA A 19 -15.31 2.40 1.19
CA ALA A 19 -15.78 1.12 1.67
C ALA A 19 -15.56 1.02 3.18
N SER A 20 -16.46 0.35 3.89
CA SER A 20 -16.30 0.06 5.33
C SER A 20 -15.25 -1.01 5.59
N ALA A 21 -14.92 -1.84 4.60
CA ALA A 21 -13.87 -2.83 4.69
C ALA A 21 -13.22 -3.05 3.31
N VAL A 22 -11.92 -3.33 3.33
CA VAL A 22 -11.14 -3.68 2.14
C VAL A 22 -10.19 -4.81 2.46
N ARG A 23 -9.68 -5.48 1.43
CA ARG A 23 -8.61 -6.48 1.55
C ARG A 23 -7.37 -6.01 0.81
N LEU A 24 -6.24 -5.96 1.50
CA LEU A 24 -4.94 -5.64 0.93
C LEU A 24 -4.32 -6.89 0.33
N GLN A 25 -3.69 -6.75 -0.83
CA GLN A 25 -2.93 -7.80 -1.47
C GLN A 25 -1.56 -7.27 -1.90
N LEU A 26 -0.53 -8.08 -1.64
CA LEU A 26 0.81 -7.88 -2.17
C LEU A 26 1.03 -8.90 -3.28
N SER A 27 1.45 -8.41 -4.44
CA SER A 27 1.79 -9.23 -5.60
C SER A 27 3.18 -8.88 -6.12
N SER A 28 3.80 -9.80 -6.84
CA SER A 28 4.97 -9.46 -7.66
C SER A 28 4.61 -8.42 -8.70
N ASP A 29 5.54 -7.51 -8.96
CA ASP A 29 5.46 -6.65 -10.14
C ASP A 29 5.45 -7.54 -11.40
N PRO A 30 4.52 -7.33 -12.35
CA PRO A 30 4.53 -8.06 -13.61
C PRO A 30 5.84 -7.95 -14.40
N ALA A 31 6.62 -6.88 -14.18
CA ALA A 31 7.94 -6.70 -14.79
C ALA A 31 9.04 -7.56 -14.16
N CYS A 32 8.80 -8.19 -13.00
CA CYS A 32 9.75 -9.12 -12.41
C CYS A 32 9.68 -10.49 -13.11
N SER A 33 10.82 -10.96 -13.61
CA SER A 33 10.97 -12.26 -14.27
C SER A 33 10.69 -13.44 -13.33
N GLU A 34 10.93 -13.27 -12.03
CA GLU A 34 10.64 -14.27 -11.01
C GLU A 34 9.40 -13.86 -10.20
N LYS A 35 8.40 -14.74 -10.17
CA LYS A 35 7.23 -14.58 -9.32
C LYS A 35 7.63 -14.87 -7.87
N ALA A 36 7.89 -13.83 -7.10
CA ALA A 36 8.13 -13.92 -5.67
C ALA A 36 6.81 -13.86 -4.87
N ASN A 37 6.75 -14.65 -3.80
CA ASN A 37 5.71 -14.51 -2.78
C ASN A 37 6.20 -13.52 -1.73
N TYR A 38 5.31 -12.67 -1.23
CA TYR A 38 5.65 -11.66 -0.22
C TYR A 38 4.84 -11.85 1.04
N ARG A 39 5.49 -11.58 2.17
CA ARG A 39 4.84 -11.36 3.46
C ARG A 39 5.14 -9.95 3.93
N CYS A 40 4.19 -9.40 4.67
CA CYS A 40 4.30 -8.06 5.22
C CYS A 40 3.94 -8.10 6.71
N LYS A 41 4.75 -7.45 7.55
CA LYS A 41 4.47 -7.31 8.97
C LYS A 41 3.25 -6.44 9.24
N TYR A 42 3.20 -5.27 8.58
CA TYR A 42 2.04 -4.41 8.56
C TYR A 42 2.12 -3.39 7.40
N ALA A 43 0.94 -3.00 6.92
CA ALA A 43 0.75 -1.85 6.04
C ALA A 43 0.24 -0.64 6.84
N GLU A 44 0.53 0.55 6.35
CA GLU A 44 0.01 1.80 6.88
C GLU A 44 -1.03 2.36 5.91
N LEU A 45 -2.20 2.73 6.41
CA LEU A 45 -3.25 3.36 5.63
C LEU A 45 -3.51 4.74 6.20
N THR A 46 -3.54 5.75 5.34
CA THR A 46 -3.84 7.14 5.72
C THR A 46 -4.93 7.71 4.83
N LEU A 47 -6.00 8.21 5.44
CA LEU A 47 -7.00 9.05 4.77
C LEU A 47 -6.46 10.48 4.68
N LEU A 48 -6.29 10.98 3.46
CA LEU A 48 -5.71 12.28 3.16
C LEU A 48 -6.76 13.22 2.54
N ARG A 49 -6.83 14.44 3.05
CA ARG A 49 -7.58 15.56 2.46
C ARG A 49 -6.61 16.69 2.16
N ALA A 50 -6.54 17.11 0.90
CA ALA A 50 -5.60 18.15 0.45
C ALA A 50 -4.15 17.90 0.95
N GLY A 51 -3.71 16.63 0.92
CA GLY A 51 -2.37 16.22 1.35
C GLY A 51 -2.15 16.07 2.86
N ARG A 52 -3.18 16.27 3.70
CA ARG A 52 -3.07 16.15 5.16
C ARG A 52 -3.88 14.97 5.70
N PRO A 53 -3.37 14.23 6.71
CA PRO A 53 -4.15 13.20 7.38
C PRO A 53 -5.44 13.76 8.00
N VAL A 54 -6.58 13.13 7.71
CA VAL A 54 -7.89 13.49 8.28
C VAL A 54 -8.10 12.80 9.63
N LEU A 55 -7.56 11.59 9.77
CA LEU A 55 -7.63 10.74 10.94
C LEU A 55 -6.26 10.08 11.18
N PRO A 56 -6.02 9.52 12.39
CA PRO A 56 -4.82 8.73 12.64
C PRO A 56 -4.63 7.60 11.63
N THR A 57 -3.39 7.38 11.21
CA THR A 57 -3.00 6.29 10.31
C THR A 57 -3.35 4.94 10.93
N ILE A 58 -4.00 4.08 10.15
CA ILE A 58 -4.27 2.69 10.54
C ILE A 58 -3.04 1.84 10.24
N ARG A 59 -2.60 1.05 11.22
CA ARG A 59 -1.63 -0.03 11.00
C ARG A 59 -2.36 -1.35 10.81
N ALA A 60 -2.37 -1.85 9.58
CA ALA A 60 -3.00 -3.10 9.21
C ALA A 60 -2.01 -4.27 9.33
N TYR A 61 -2.20 -5.10 10.35
CA TYR A 61 -1.41 -6.33 10.58
C TYR A 61 -2.00 -7.57 9.89
N LYS A 62 -3.17 -7.43 9.24
CA LYS A 62 -3.87 -8.48 8.51
C LYS A 62 -4.29 -7.93 7.13
N PRO A 63 -4.51 -8.81 6.14
CA PRO A 63 -4.98 -8.40 4.81
C PRO A 63 -6.33 -7.67 4.86
N ASP A 64 -7.27 -8.15 5.68
CA ASP A 64 -8.58 -7.54 5.82
C ASP A 64 -8.51 -6.35 6.79
N VAL A 65 -8.93 -5.18 6.32
CA VAL A 65 -8.83 -3.90 7.03
C VAL A 65 -10.23 -3.31 7.20
N ASP A 66 -10.57 -2.99 8.44
CA ASP A 66 -11.78 -2.26 8.79
C ASP A 66 -11.55 -0.75 8.64
N LEU A 67 -12.37 -0.12 7.79
CA LEU A 67 -12.38 1.31 7.49
C LEU A 67 -13.71 1.97 7.92
N SER A 68 -14.56 1.27 8.68
CA SER A 68 -15.87 1.76 9.12
C SER A 68 -15.80 3.13 9.81
N ALA A 69 -14.76 3.37 10.61
CA ALA A 69 -14.52 4.65 11.28
C ALA A 69 -14.28 5.82 10.29
N TRP A 70 -13.75 5.52 9.10
CA TRP A 70 -13.45 6.53 8.07
C TRP A 70 -14.65 6.86 7.19
N VAL A 71 -15.66 5.98 7.12
CA VAL A 71 -16.87 6.19 6.30
C VAL A 71 -17.55 7.52 6.61
N ARG A 72 -17.62 7.90 7.90
CA ARG A 72 -18.26 9.16 8.32
C ARG A 72 -17.40 10.41 8.05
N ALA A 73 -16.08 10.26 8.00
CA ALA A 73 -15.15 11.38 7.88
C ALA A 73 -14.78 11.67 6.42
N ALA A 74 -14.88 10.66 5.55
CA ALA A 74 -14.48 10.73 4.16
C ALA A 74 -15.38 11.64 3.34
N MET A 75 -14.76 12.38 2.43
CA MET A 75 -15.42 13.24 1.45
C MET A 75 -14.98 12.88 0.04
N PRO A 76 -15.81 13.13 -0.98
CA PRO A 76 -15.38 13.05 -2.37
C PRO A 76 -14.14 13.90 -2.61
N GLY A 77 -13.14 13.33 -3.29
CA GLY A 77 -11.84 13.97 -3.53
C GLY A 77 -10.78 13.71 -2.46
N ASP A 78 -11.13 13.14 -1.31
CA ASP A 78 -10.13 12.58 -0.40
C ASP A 78 -9.38 11.42 -1.07
N LYS A 79 -8.20 11.09 -0.54
CA LYS A 79 -7.34 10.01 -1.04
C LYS A 79 -7.03 9.06 0.10
N ILE A 80 -7.18 7.76 -0.12
CA ILE A 80 -6.55 6.79 0.78
C ILE A 80 -5.19 6.44 0.20
N TYR A 81 -4.16 6.60 1.03
CA TYR A 81 -2.82 6.17 0.72
C TYR A 81 -2.49 4.93 1.55
N VAL A 82 -2.14 3.85 0.87
CA VAL A 82 -1.61 2.63 1.48
C VAL A 82 -0.12 2.59 1.22
N PHE A 83 0.64 2.35 2.28
CA PHE A 83 2.09 2.28 2.23
C PHE A 83 2.58 1.04 2.97
N VAL A 84 3.47 0.30 2.34
CA VAL A 84 4.17 -0.82 2.96
C VAL A 84 5.67 -0.51 2.94
N PRO A 85 6.28 -0.21 4.10
CA PRO A 85 7.72 0.00 4.19
C PRO A 85 8.49 -1.25 3.76
N TYR A 86 9.60 -1.08 3.05
CA TYR A 86 10.46 -2.21 2.67
C TYR A 86 11.00 -2.98 3.87
N THR A 87 11.22 -2.30 5.01
CA THR A 87 11.62 -2.93 6.28
C THR A 87 10.57 -3.89 6.84
N ASN A 88 9.33 -3.78 6.38
CA ASN A 88 8.24 -4.66 6.77
C ASN A 88 8.00 -5.79 5.76
N LEU A 89 8.73 -5.83 4.64
CA LEU A 89 8.59 -6.83 3.60
C LEU A 89 9.59 -7.98 3.76
N THR A 90 9.07 -9.19 3.63
CA THR A 90 9.83 -10.43 3.53
C THR A 90 9.46 -11.14 2.24
N VAL A 91 10.48 -11.61 1.52
CA VAL A 91 10.32 -12.50 0.38
C VAL A 91 10.20 -13.92 0.91
N VAL A 92 9.22 -14.66 0.40
CA VAL A 92 9.05 -16.08 0.66
C VAL A 92 9.50 -16.83 -0.60
N ALA A 93 10.63 -17.52 -0.49
CA ALA A 93 11.17 -18.35 -1.55
C ALA A 93 10.28 -19.60 -1.79
N PRO A 94 10.42 -20.29 -2.94
CA PRO A 94 9.60 -21.46 -3.26
C PRO A 94 9.72 -22.62 -2.25
N ASP A 95 10.85 -22.72 -1.56
CA ASP A 95 11.12 -23.68 -0.48
C ASP A 95 10.49 -23.29 0.87
N GLY A 96 9.81 -22.14 0.93
CA GLY A 96 9.20 -21.59 2.15
C GLY A 96 10.15 -20.74 3.00
N THR A 97 11.43 -20.63 2.61
CA THR A 97 12.41 -19.81 3.32
C THR A 97 12.03 -18.34 3.25
N GLN A 98 12.17 -17.62 4.37
CA GLN A 98 11.87 -16.20 4.46
C GLN A 98 13.17 -15.39 4.42
N LEU A 99 13.29 -14.51 3.43
CA LEU A 99 14.44 -13.63 3.26
C LEU A 99 13.98 -12.18 3.39
N PRO A 100 14.75 -11.30 4.03
CA PRO A 100 14.47 -9.86 4.01
C PRO A 100 14.34 -9.37 2.58
N TYR A 101 13.41 -8.44 2.33
CA TYR A 101 13.33 -7.81 1.02
C TYR A 101 14.59 -6.95 0.77
N ALA A 102 15.36 -7.32 -0.24
CA ALA A 102 16.47 -6.52 -0.71
C ALA A 102 15.90 -5.25 -1.36
N GLN A 103 16.14 -4.10 -0.73
CA GLN A 103 15.69 -2.82 -1.27
C GLN A 103 16.31 -2.60 -2.65
N PRO A 104 15.53 -2.14 -3.65
CA PRO A 104 16.10 -1.75 -4.93
C PRO A 104 17.15 -0.68 -4.69
N GLU A 105 18.32 -0.79 -5.34
CA GLU A 105 19.32 0.26 -5.27
C GLU A 105 18.69 1.57 -5.77
N PRO A 106 18.80 2.67 -5.00
CA PRO A 106 18.31 3.95 -5.46
C PRO A 106 19.01 4.27 -6.78
N ALA A 107 18.24 4.56 -7.82
CA ALA A 107 18.79 4.98 -9.10
C ALA A 107 19.66 6.21 -8.84
N LYS A 108 21.00 6.07 -8.90
CA LYS A 108 21.98 7.11 -8.55
C LYS A 108 21.54 8.46 -9.14
N PRO A 109 20.94 9.36 -8.35
CA PRO A 109 20.56 10.65 -8.87
C PRO A 109 21.79 11.54 -8.82
N LYS A 110 21.88 12.48 -9.76
CA LYS A 110 22.97 13.48 -9.83
C LYS A 110 22.93 14.46 -8.64
N TYR A 111 21.94 14.33 -7.77
CA TYR A 111 21.68 15.11 -6.56
C TYR A 111 21.24 14.16 -5.43
N PRO A 112 21.46 14.46 -4.15
CA PRO A 112 20.97 13.64 -3.05
C PRO A 112 19.43 13.54 -3.13
N ASP A 113 18.91 12.33 -3.38
CA ASP A 113 17.48 12.08 -3.48
C ASP A 113 16.83 12.26 -2.10
N MET A 114 16.29 13.46 -1.86
CA MET A 114 15.53 13.71 -0.65
C MET A 114 14.11 13.15 -0.82
N ARG A 115 13.94 11.86 -0.46
CA ARG A 115 12.71 11.33 0.18
C ARG A 115 11.43 11.31 -0.68
N THR A 116 11.35 10.50 -1.73
CA THR A 116 10.05 9.97 -2.18
C THR A 116 9.71 8.70 -1.37
N ASP A 117 8.42 8.48 -1.04
CA ASP A 117 7.98 7.27 -0.33
C ASP A 117 8.33 5.98 -1.09
N GLU A 118 8.45 6.07 -2.41
CA GLU A 118 8.87 5.00 -3.31
C GLU A 118 10.28 4.47 -2.99
N ALA A 119 11.19 5.31 -2.48
CA ALA A 119 12.51 4.86 -2.04
C ALA A 119 12.49 4.07 -0.73
N LYS A 120 11.37 4.12 0.02
CA LYS A 120 11.25 3.53 1.36
C LYS A 120 10.28 2.36 1.42
N GLY A 121 9.46 2.18 0.39
CA GLY A 121 8.46 1.13 0.36
C GLY A 121 7.62 1.17 -0.91
N VAL A 122 6.63 0.28 -0.94
CA VAL A 122 5.65 0.21 -2.01
C VAL A 122 4.36 0.89 -1.55
N GLY A 123 3.91 1.86 -2.33
CA GLY A 123 2.69 2.61 -2.08
C GLY A 123 1.61 2.36 -3.12
N PHE A 124 0.36 2.51 -2.72
CA PHE A 124 -0.78 2.57 -3.61
C PHE A 124 -1.71 3.70 -3.14
N SER A 125 -2.09 4.57 -4.07
CA SER A 125 -3.04 5.65 -3.83
C SER A 125 -4.33 5.35 -4.58
N TRP A 126 -5.47 5.46 -3.90
CA TRP A 126 -6.76 5.51 -4.58
C TRP A 126 -7.54 6.74 -4.15
N GLN A 127 -8.16 7.39 -5.12
CA GLN A 127 -8.99 8.57 -4.89
C GLN A 127 -10.42 8.17 -4.55
N LEU A 128 -11.07 8.89 -3.63
CA LEU A 128 -12.46 8.63 -3.27
C LEU A 128 -13.40 9.35 -4.23
N THR A 129 -14.16 8.56 -4.98
CA THR A 129 -15.16 9.01 -5.93
C THR A 129 -16.54 8.70 -5.36
N LYS A 130 -17.31 9.76 -5.04
CA LYS A 130 -18.68 9.75 -4.47
C LYS A 130 -19.10 8.51 -3.68
#